data_AF-A0AAN7PHR3-F1
#
_entry.id   AF-A0AAN7PHR3-F1
#
_cell.length_a   1.000
_cell.length_b   1.000
_cell.length_c   1.000
_cell.angle_alpha   90.00
_cell.angle_beta   90.00
_cell.angle_gamma   90.00
#
_symmetry.space_group_name_H-M   'P 1'
#
loop_
_entity.id
_entity.type
_entity.pdbx_description
1 polymer ?
#
loop_
_entity_poly.entity_id
_entity_poly.type
_entity_poly.pdbx_seq_one_letter_code
_entity_poly.pdbx_strand_id
1 'polypeptide(L)'
;MRDNSESAFDELYKDAESIAKEMDIDIRMPRITGKQTTRPNYKTSEPKEYFRFTLFIPFIDFLLQEMNDRFLTHKSVFESICCLLPKNTAELNNERLKLFLLRILMKRFCISIAC
;
A
#
# COMPACT_ATOMS: atom_id res chain seq x y z
N MET A 1 1.29 12.44 -2.69
CA MET A 1 1.64 11.21 -1.92
C MET A 1 3.15 10.91 -1.99
N ARG A 2 3.79 11.10 -3.16
CA ARG A 2 5.27 11.09 -3.25
C ARG A 2 5.95 12.12 -2.36
N ASP A 3 5.28 13.24 -2.10
CA ASP A 3 5.82 14.39 -1.34
C ASP A 3 6.04 14.11 0.15
N ASN A 4 5.47 13.01 0.69
CA ASN A 4 5.68 12.57 2.07
C ASN A 4 6.18 11.12 2.15
N SER A 5 6.77 10.62 1.05
CA SER A 5 7.21 9.23 0.94
C SER A 5 8.43 8.90 1.80
N GLU A 6 9.25 9.90 2.12
CA GLU A 6 10.44 9.74 2.96
C GLU A 6 10.06 9.50 4.42
N SER A 7 9.26 10.40 5.01
CA SER A 7 8.80 10.27 6.40
C SER A 7 7.97 9.01 6.63
N ALA A 8 7.10 8.64 5.70
CA ALA A 8 6.29 7.42 5.81
C ALA A 8 7.13 6.13 5.66
N PHE A 9 8.18 6.16 4.83
CA PHE A 9 9.07 5.02 4.68
C PHE A 9 10.01 4.86 5.87
N ASP A 10 10.38 5.96 6.53
CA ASP A 10 11.27 5.93 7.69
C ASP A 10 10.73 5.09 8.84
N GLU A 11 9.44 5.20 9.14
CA GLU A 11 8.80 4.40 10.19
C GLU A 11 8.80 2.90 9.82
N LEU A 12 8.38 2.57 8.59
CA LEU A 12 8.38 1.20 8.07
C LEU A 12 9.79 0.59 8.03
N TYR A 13 10.79 1.38 7.69
CA TYR A 13 12.17 0.93 7.63
C TYR A 13 12.72 0.65 9.02
N LYS A 14 12.38 1.46 10.03
CA LYS A 14 12.75 1.19 11.44
C LYS A 14 12.14 -0.11 11.97
N ASP A 15 10.88 -0.38 11.62
CA ASP A 15 10.22 -1.64 11.99
C ASP A 15 10.95 -2.83 11.33
N ALA A 16 11.31 -2.70 10.05
CA ALA A 16 12.08 -3.71 9.35
C ALA A 16 13.49 -3.90 9.95
N GLU A 17 14.17 -2.82 10.36
CA GLU A 17 15.45 -2.88 11.09
C GLU A 17 15.31 -3.61 12.43
N SER A 18 14.23 -3.37 13.16
CA SER A 18 13.96 -4.07 14.43
C SER A 18 13.81 -5.58 14.20
N ILE A 19 13.00 -5.98 13.22
CA ILE A 19 12.80 -7.39 12.87
C ILE A 19 14.11 -8.03 12.39
N ALA A 20 14.86 -7.33 11.54
CA ALA A 20 16.14 -7.83 11.03
C ALA A 20 17.14 -8.04 12.18
N LYS A 21 17.18 -7.11 13.14
CA LYS A 21 18.03 -7.22 14.34
C LYS A 21 17.62 -8.39 15.24
N GLU A 22 16.32 -8.62 15.44
CA GLU A 22 15.83 -9.79 16.18
C GLU A 22 16.23 -11.11 15.52
N MET A 23 16.33 -11.12 14.19
CA MET A 23 16.73 -12.28 13.39
C MET A 23 18.24 -12.38 13.13
N ASP A 24 19.06 -11.47 13.67
CA ASP A 24 20.50 -11.35 13.38
C ASP A 24 20.82 -11.22 11.88
N ILE A 25 19.96 -10.51 11.15
CA ILE A 25 20.09 -10.22 9.73
C ILE A 25 20.57 -8.78 9.55
N ASP A 26 21.65 -8.61 8.77
CA ASP A 26 22.16 -7.30 8.40
C ASP A 26 21.52 -6.80 7.10
N ILE A 27 20.87 -5.63 7.14
CA ILE A 27 20.24 -5.02 5.96
C ILE A 27 21.32 -4.35 5.12
N ARG A 28 21.64 -4.97 3.99
CA ARG A 28 22.68 -4.51 3.06
C ARG A 28 22.12 -4.16 1.69
N MET A 29 22.90 -3.36 0.97
CA MET A 29 22.66 -3.11 -0.45
C MET A 29 22.60 -4.43 -1.22
N PRO A 30 21.52 -4.70 -1.96
CA PRO A 30 21.48 -5.82 -2.88
C PRO A 30 22.57 -5.69 -3.96
N ARG A 31 22.96 -6.83 -4.54
CA ARG A 31 23.91 -6.82 -5.65
C ARG A 31 23.29 -6.12 -6.87
N ILE A 32 23.85 -4.97 -7.23
CA ILE A 32 23.50 -4.25 -8.45
C ILE A 32 24.44 -4.70 -9.58
N THR A 33 23.88 -5.11 -10.72
CA THR A 33 24.68 -5.48 -11.90
C THR A 33 24.51 -4.43 -13.00
N GLY A 34 25.58 -4.14 -13.75
CA GLY A 34 25.55 -3.12 -14.82
C GLY A 34 24.63 -3.46 -16.00
N LYS A 35 24.10 -4.68 -16.08
CA LYS A 35 23.23 -5.16 -17.17
C LYS A 35 21.78 -5.39 -16.74
N GLN A 36 21.35 -4.88 -15.59
CA GLN A 36 19.97 -5.06 -15.16
C GLN A 36 19.02 -4.25 -16.06
N THR A 37 18.22 -4.95 -16.87
CA THR A 37 17.30 -4.33 -17.85
C THR A 37 15.85 -4.27 -17.37
N THR A 38 15.48 -5.11 -16.41
CA THR A 38 14.09 -5.23 -15.89
C THR A 38 13.79 -4.33 -14.70
N ARG A 39 14.81 -3.78 -14.03
CA ARG A 39 14.66 -2.88 -12.88
C ARG A 39 15.51 -1.63 -13.07
N PRO A 40 15.05 -0.46 -12.60
CA PRO A 40 15.86 0.76 -12.66
C PRO A 40 17.10 0.59 -11.79
N ASN A 41 18.25 0.96 -12.36
CA ASN A 41 19.53 0.90 -11.67
C ASN A 41 19.79 2.23 -10.94
N TYR A 42 19.14 2.40 -9.78
CA TYR A 42 19.31 3.60 -8.96
C TYR A 42 20.74 3.69 -8.41
N LYS A 43 21.41 4.82 -8.65
CA LYS A 43 22.74 5.09 -8.11
C LYS A 43 22.63 5.55 -6.65
N THR A 44 22.40 4.60 -5.75
CA THR A 44 22.46 4.84 -4.30
C THR A 44 23.35 3.80 -3.65
N SER A 45 24.11 4.21 -2.64
CA SER A 45 24.90 3.35 -1.77
C SER A 45 24.20 3.03 -0.45
N GLU A 46 23.06 3.67 -0.18
CA GLU A 46 22.31 3.51 1.06
C GLU A 46 21.18 2.48 0.89
N PRO A 47 21.17 1.39 1.69
CA PRO A 47 20.14 0.35 1.61
C PRO A 47 18.71 0.89 1.75
N LYS A 48 18.51 1.82 2.68
CA LYS A 48 17.22 2.47 2.92
C LYS A 48 16.68 3.13 1.65
N GLU A 49 17.46 4.02 1.05
CA GLU A 49 17.08 4.69 -0.20
C GLU A 49 16.87 3.68 -1.34
N TYR A 50 17.69 2.64 -1.43
CA TYR A 50 17.52 1.60 -2.43
C TYR A 50 16.14 0.92 -2.33
N PHE A 51 15.75 0.49 -1.13
CA PHE A 51 14.45 -0.15 -0.93
C PHE A 51 13.29 0.84 -1.06
N ARG A 52 13.49 2.11 -0.72
CA ARG A 52 12.50 3.17 -0.94
C ARG A 52 12.15 3.32 -2.42
N PHE A 53 13.17 3.42 -3.28
CA PHE A 53 12.97 3.59 -4.72
C PHE A 53 12.53 2.33 -5.44
N THR A 54 13.07 1.17 -5.07
CA THR A 54 12.85 -0.07 -5.83
C THR A 54 11.63 -0.86 -5.37
N LEU A 55 11.16 -0.66 -4.14
CA LEU A 55 10.09 -1.44 -3.54
C LEU A 55 8.95 -0.54 -3.07
N PHE A 56 9.23 0.42 -2.19
CA PHE A 56 8.17 1.21 -1.54
C PHE A 56 7.38 2.07 -2.53
N ILE A 57 8.07 2.94 -3.28
CA ILE A 57 7.39 3.84 -4.24
C ILE A 57 6.61 3.05 -5.31
N PRO A 58 7.20 2.06 -6.00
CA PRO A 58 6.47 1.27 -7.00
C PRO A 58 5.26 0.53 -6.42
N PHE A 59 5.39 -0.02 -5.20
CA PHE A 59 4.30 -0.72 -4.54
C PHE A 59 3.13 0.21 -4.19
N ILE A 60 3.43 1.41 -3.68
CA ILE A 60 2.41 2.40 -3.36
C ILE A 60 1.71 2.89 -4.63
N ASP A 61 2.46 3.17 -5.70
CA ASP A 61 1.89 3.56 -6.99
C ASP A 61 0.95 2.45 -7.52
N PHE A 62 1.38 1.19 -7.45
CA PHE A 62 0.56 0.04 -7.81
C PHE A 62 -0.70 -0.08 -6.96
N LEU A 63 -0.58 0.05 -5.64
CA LEU A 63 -1.72 -0.02 -4.72
C LEU A 63 -2.76 1.06 -5.02
N LEU A 64 -2.30 2.29 -5.27
CA LEU A 64 -3.19 3.39 -5.68
C LEU A 64 -3.90 3.09 -7.00
N GLN A 65 -3.18 2.52 -7.97
CA GLN A 65 -3.78 2.11 -9.24
C GLN A 65 -4.86 1.05 -9.01
N GLU A 66 -4.57 -0.01 -8.25
CA GLU A 66 -5.55 -1.05 -7.92
C GLU A 66 -6.79 -0.49 -7.20
N MET A 67 -6.59 0.45 -6.28
CA MET A 67 -7.71 1.12 -5.62
C MET A 67 -8.56 1.94 -6.61
N ASN A 68 -7.92 2.66 -7.52
CA ASN A 68 -8.64 3.42 -8.55
C ASN A 68 -9.42 2.48 -9.49
N ASP A 69 -8.77 1.43 -9.98
CA ASP A 69 -9.36 0.50 -10.95
C ASP A 69 -10.53 -0.28 -10.34
N ARG A 70 -10.42 -0.70 -9.07
CA ARG A 70 -11.48 -1.46 -8.41
C ARG A 70 -12.65 -0.61 -7.95
N PHE A 71 -12.41 0.62 -7.48
CA PHE A 71 -13.44 1.42 -6.81
C PHE A 71 -13.91 2.63 -7.61
N LEU A 72 -13.00 3.33 -8.29
CA LEU A 72 -13.33 4.59 -8.97
C LEU A 72 -13.75 4.36 -10.42
N THR A 73 -13.11 3.43 -11.13
CA THR A 73 -13.47 3.09 -12.51
C THR A 73 -14.91 2.56 -12.62
N HIS A 74 -15.37 1.85 -11.60
CA HIS A 74 -16.72 1.29 -11.52
C HIS A 74 -17.65 2.09 -10.59
N LYS A 75 -17.36 3.37 -10.36
CA LYS A 75 -18.09 4.21 -9.41
C LYS A 75 -19.61 4.21 -9.65
N SER A 76 -20.07 4.31 -10.90
CA SER A 76 -21.50 4.30 -11.23
C SER A 76 -22.18 2.97 -10.89
N VAL A 77 -21.49 1.85 -11.11
CA VAL A 77 -21.95 0.51 -10.74
C VAL A 77 -21.99 0.39 -9.22
N PHE A 78 -20.95 0.87 -8.53
CA PHE A 78 -20.89 0.89 -7.07
C PHE A 78 -22.03 1.72 -6.45
N GLU A 79 -22.29 2.92 -7.00
CA GLU A 79 -23.41 3.78 -6.61
C GLU A 79 -24.76 3.11 -6.84
N SER A 80 -24.91 2.36 -7.94
CA SER A 80 -26.15 1.59 -8.21
C SER A 80 -26.33 0.44 -7.22
N ILE A 81 -25.25 -0.17 -6.75
CA ILE A 81 -25.27 -1.28 -5.77
C ILE A 81 -25.46 -0.77 -4.34
N CYS A 82 -25.37 0.54 -4.08
CA CYS A 82 -25.72 1.11 -2.78
C CYS A 82 -27.17 0.78 -2.35
N CYS A 83 -28.06 0.42 -3.29
CA CYS A 83 -29.39 -0.09 -2.96
C CYS A 83 -29.41 -1.46 -2.26
N LEU A 84 -28.30 -2.23 -2.33
CA LEU A 84 -28.10 -3.49 -1.61
C LEU A 84 -27.62 -3.27 -0.17
N LEU A 85 -27.30 -2.03 0.21
CA LEU A 85 -26.96 -1.72 1.59
C LEU A 85 -28.23 -1.81 2.46
N PRO A 86 -28.14 -2.35 3.69
CA PRO A 86 -29.28 -2.44 4.59
C PRO A 86 -29.94 -1.08 4.76
N LYS A 87 -31.29 -0.99 4.76
CA LYS A 87 -32.03 0.29 4.83
C LYS A 87 -31.59 1.22 5.97
N ASN A 88 -31.11 0.64 7.06
CA ASN A 88 -30.54 1.33 8.22
C ASN A 88 -29.27 2.14 7.90
N THR A 89 -28.69 1.98 6.70
CA THR A 89 -27.55 2.79 6.23
C THR A 89 -27.97 4.15 5.71
N ALA A 90 -29.23 4.35 5.30
CA ALA A 90 -29.73 5.65 4.85
C ALA A 90 -29.81 6.69 5.99
N GLU A 91 -29.87 6.23 7.24
CA GLU A 91 -29.86 7.06 8.46
C GLU A 91 -28.43 7.36 8.96
N LEU A 92 -27.40 6.76 8.34
CA LEU A 92 -26.02 7.02 8.71
C LEU A 92 -25.55 8.29 8.01
N ASN A 93 -25.12 9.27 8.79
CA ASN A 93 -24.43 10.43 8.23
C ASN A 93 -23.20 9.97 7.41
N ASN A 94 -22.76 10.81 6.46
CA ASN A 94 -21.63 10.49 5.57
C ASN A 94 -20.39 9.99 6.32
N GLU A 95 -20.17 10.44 7.56
CA GLU A 95 -19.11 9.99 8.46
C GLU A 95 -19.27 8.51 8.88
N ARG A 96 -20.44 8.13 9.39
CA ARG A 96 -20.74 6.74 9.82
C ARG A 96 -20.82 5.79 8.64
N LEU A 97 -21.29 6.25 7.49
CA LEU A 97 -21.36 5.48 6.26
C LEU A 97 -19.95 5.20 5.73
N LYS A 98 -19.06 6.20 5.74
CA LYS A 98 -17.62 6.01 5.47
C LYS A 98 -16.98 5.02 6.44
N LEU A 99 -17.24 5.12 7.75
CA LEU A 99 -16.73 4.18 8.76
C LEU A 99 -17.26 2.76 8.57
N PHE A 100 -18.53 2.60 8.17
CA PHE A 100 -19.14 1.31 7.89
C PHE A 100 -18.56 0.66 6.63
N LEU A 101 -18.39 1.42 5.54
CA LEU A 101 -17.74 0.97 4.32
C LEU A 101 -16.26 0.62 4.57
N LEU A 102 -15.52 1.47 5.30
CA LEU A 102 -14.15 1.18 5.73
C LEU A 102 -14.08 -0.14 6.52
N ARG A 103 -15.03 -0.39 7.42
CA ARG A 103 -15.11 -1.67 8.15
C ARG A 103 -15.36 -2.87 7.24
N ILE A 104 -16.23 -2.75 6.24
CA ILE A 104 -16.51 -3.84 5.28
C ILE A 104 -15.29 -4.10 4.40
N LEU A 105 -14.67 -3.03 3.88
CA LEU A 105 -13.48 -3.12 3.03
C LEU A 105 -12.30 -3.70 3.82
N MET A 106 -12.03 -3.21 5.03
CA MET A 106 -10.98 -3.75 5.91
C MET A 106 -11.20 -5.23 6.23
N LYS A 107 -12.45 -5.65 6.51
CA LYS A 107 -12.75 -7.06 6.80
C LYS A 107 -12.61 -7.98 5.59
N ARG A 108 -12.86 -7.47 4.38
CA ARG A 108 -12.86 -8.29 3.15
C ARG A 108 -11.51 -8.30 2.43
N PHE A 109 -10.70 -7.24 2.58
CA PHE A 109 -9.37 -7.14 1.98
C PHE A 109 -8.24 -7.71 2.87
N CYS A 110 -8.37 -7.70 4.20
CA CYS A 110 -7.36 -8.32 5.08
C CYS A 110 -7.35 -9.86 5.05
N ILE A 111 -8.37 -10.51 4.45
CA ILE A 111 -8.44 -11.98 4.39
C ILE A 111 -7.60 -12.57 3.22
N SER A 112 -7.13 -11.75 2.27
CA SER A 112 -6.39 -12.25 1.09
C SER A 112 -4.86 -12.17 1.16
N ILE A 113 -4.26 -11.89 2.33
CA ILE A 113 -2.78 -11.98 2.52
C ILE A 113 -2.38 -13.23 3.32
N ALA A 114 -3.24 -14.26 3.30
CA ALA A 114 -2.91 -15.60 3.77
C ALA A 114 -3.20 -16.61 2.66
N CYS A 115 -2.39 -16.58 1.60
CA CYS A 115 -2.19 -17.66 0.63
C CYS A 115 -0.76 -17.55 0.09
#